data_AF-A0A7W1F3T4-F1
#
_entry.id   AF-A0A7W1F3T4-F1
#
_cell.length_a   1.000
_cell.length_b   1.000
_cell.length_c   1.000
_cell.angle_alpha   90.00
_cell.angle_beta   90.00
_cell.angle_gamma   90.00
#
_symmetry.space_group_name_H-M   'P 1'
#
loop_
_entity.id
_entity.type
_entity.pdbx_description
1 polymer ?
#
loop_
_entity_poly.entity_id
_entity_poly.type
_entity_poly.pdbx_seq_one_letter_code
_entity_poly.pdbx_strand_id
1 'polypeptide(L)'
;MPGAVDPDACLRQIAEAGEGVFLAVHDPEGRGLADGLVALGGRDHREPTARALSTAMDPRDYGIGAQILHHLGVRRMRLITSSDRHISALGGHDLEVVERVRPDQGG
;
A
#
# COMPACT_ATOMS: atom_id res chain seq x y z
N MET A 1 -13.56 0.38 10.20
CA MET A 1 -13.46 -1.10 10.26
C MET A 1 -12.38 -1.44 11.26
N PRO A 2 -12.61 -2.25 12.30
CA PRO A 2 -11.55 -2.68 13.22
C PRO A 2 -10.43 -3.35 12.42
N GLY A 3 -9.19 -2.86 12.55
CA GLY A 3 -8.03 -3.32 11.79
C GLY A 3 -7.61 -2.45 10.59
N ALA A 4 -8.29 -1.33 10.34
CA ALA A 4 -7.84 -0.33 9.36
C ALA A 4 -6.50 0.27 9.82
N VAL A 5 -5.47 0.08 9.01
CA VAL A 5 -4.16 0.69 9.21
C VAL A 5 -4.26 2.18 8.87
N ASP A 6 -3.76 3.04 9.75
CA ASP A 6 -3.70 4.49 9.50
C ASP A 6 -2.66 4.79 8.40
N PRO A 7 -3.07 5.32 7.23
CA PRO A 7 -2.15 5.66 6.14
C PRO A 7 -1.06 6.65 6.56
N ASP A 8 -1.40 7.62 7.41
CA ASP A 8 -0.45 8.66 7.83
C ASP A 8 0.66 8.09 8.71
N ALA A 9 0.32 7.12 9.57
CA ALA A 9 1.30 6.39 10.36
C ALA A 9 2.25 5.56 9.49
N CYS A 10 1.73 4.88 8.45
CA CYS A 10 2.55 4.13 7.51
C CYS A 10 3.47 5.04 6.68
N LEU A 11 2.96 6.17 6.20
CA LEU A 11 3.74 7.14 5.44
C LEU A 11 4.87 7.73 6.29
N ARG A 12 4.63 8.00 7.58
CA ARG A 12 5.68 8.40 8.54
C ARG A 12 6.73 7.32 8.73
N GLN A 13 6.34 6.07 8.98
CA GLN A 13 7.30 4.96 9.10
C GLN A 13 8.14 4.76 7.83
N ILE A 14 7.55 4.94 6.64
CA ILE A 14 8.26 4.89 5.37
C ILE A 14 9.26 6.06 5.27
N ALA A 15 8.84 7.28 5.64
CA ALA A 15 9.70 8.46 5.62
C ALA A 15 10.89 8.33 6.58
N GLU A 16 10.67 7.78 7.78
CA GLU A 16 11.72 7.50 8.77
C GLU A 16 12.73 6.44 8.28
N ALA A 17 12.27 5.46 7.49
CA ALA A 17 13.15 4.50 6.84
C ALA A 17 14.01 5.12 5.72
N GLY A 18 13.68 6.33 5.24
CA GLY A 18 14.38 7.05 4.18
C GLY A 18 14.07 6.56 2.75
N GLU A 19 13.52 5.35 2.61
CA GLU A 19 13.07 4.77 1.35
C GLU A 19 11.88 3.83 1.58
N GLY A 20 10.97 3.75 0.60
CA GLY A 20 9.89 2.79 0.61
C GLY A 20 8.83 3.05 -0.44
N VAL A 21 7.85 2.15 -0.50
CA VAL A 21 6.72 2.21 -1.43
C VAL A 21 5.45 2.12 -0.62
N PHE A 22 4.58 3.13 -0.75
CA PHE A 22 3.19 3.05 -0.31
C PHE A 22 2.32 2.72 -1.52
N LEU A 23 1.72 1.53 -1.53
CA LEU A 23 0.90 1.07 -2.64
C LEU A 23 -0.56 0.96 -2.20
N ALA A 24 -1.41 1.79 -2.77
CA ALA A 24 -2.86 1.63 -2.69
C ALA A 24 -3.38 1.07 -4.00
N VAL A 25 -3.84 -0.18 -3.97
CA VAL A 25 -4.43 -0.86 -5.14
C VAL A 25 -5.88 -0.42 -5.36
N HIS A 26 -6.51 0.17 -4.34
CA HIS A 26 -7.88 0.70 -4.42
C HIS A 26 -7.96 2.08 -3.77
N ASP A 27 -8.51 3.04 -4.51
CA ASP A 27 -9.09 4.28 -3.97
C ASP A 27 -10.58 4.29 -4.34
N PRO A 28 -11.49 3.85 -3.44
CA PRO A 28 -12.90 3.68 -3.76
C PRO A 28 -13.61 4.99 -4.13
N GLU A 29 -13.04 6.16 -3.82
CA GLU A 29 -13.60 7.47 -4.15
C GLU A 29 -12.69 8.34 -5.04
N GLY A 30 -11.46 7.89 -5.32
CA GLY A 30 -10.46 8.58 -6.15
C GLY A 30 -9.93 9.89 -5.55
N ARG A 31 -10.19 10.14 -4.27
CA ARG A 31 -9.99 11.45 -3.63
C ARG A 31 -9.08 11.39 -2.40
N GLY A 32 -9.40 10.54 -1.42
CA GLY A 32 -8.80 10.59 -0.08
C GLY A 32 -7.29 10.38 -0.04
N LEU A 33 -6.77 9.37 -0.75
CA LEU A 33 -5.33 9.08 -0.71
C LEU A 33 -4.52 10.12 -1.50
N ALA A 34 -4.99 10.47 -2.69
CA ALA A 34 -4.33 11.47 -3.51
C ALA A 34 -4.32 12.85 -2.82
N ASP A 35 -5.38 13.21 -2.07
CA ASP A 35 -5.45 14.46 -1.31
C ASP A 35 -4.42 14.47 -0.17
N GLY A 36 -4.28 13.36 0.55
CA GLY A 36 -3.27 13.19 1.60
C GLY A 36 -1.84 13.28 1.05
N LEU A 37 -1.55 12.59 -0.06
CA LEU A 37 -0.23 12.64 -0.70
C LEU A 37 0.11 14.04 -1.23
N VAL A 38 -0.85 14.76 -1.83
CA VAL A 38 -0.65 16.15 -2.26
C VAL A 38 -0.42 17.07 -1.06
N ALA A 39 -1.16 16.89 0.04
CA ALA A 39 -0.95 17.65 1.27
C ALA A 39 0.44 17.42 1.88
N LEU A 40 1.02 16.24 1.67
CA LEU A 40 2.39 15.87 2.07
C LEU A 40 3.46 16.30 1.05
N GLY A 41 3.11 17.10 0.03
CA GLY A 41 4.05 17.65 -0.95
C GLY A 41 4.25 16.80 -2.21
N GLY A 42 3.43 15.76 -2.40
CA GLY A 42 3.39 14.94 -3.62
C GLY A 42 2.81 15.70 -4.82
N ARG A 43 3.12 15.20 -6.03
CA ARG A 43 2.52 15.70 -7.28
C ARG A 43 1.14 15.08 -7.50
N ASP A 44 0.18 15.89 -7.93
CA ASP A 44 -1.14 15.39 -8.34
C ASP A 44 -1.04 14.68 -9.69
N HIS A 45 -1.37 13.39 -9.71
CA HIS A 45 -1.36 12.53 -10.89
C HIS A 45 -2.77 12.05 -11.29
N ARG A 46 -3.83 12.71 -10.81
CA ARG A 46 -5.21 12.29 -11.10
C ARG A 46 -5.56 12.42 -12.59
N GLU A 47 -5.92 11.31 -13.19
CA GLU A 47 -6.75 11.26 -14.41
C GLU A 47 -8.23 11.13 -13.99
N PRO A 48 -9.20 11.67 -14.76
CA PRO A 48 -10.61 11.66 -14.38
C PRO A 48 -11.22 10.26 -14.54
N THR A 49 -11.03 9.37 -13.57
CA THR A 49 -11.69 8.06 -13.53
C THR A 49 -12.84 8.06 -12.54
N ALA A 50 -14.06 8.29 -13.04
CA ALA A 50 -15.30 8.13 -12.31
C ALA A 50 -15.69 6.64 -12.23
N ARG A 51 -15.21 5.91 -11.22
CA ARG A 51 -15.85 4.65 -10.84
C ARG A 51 -15.60 4.31 -9.38
N ALA A 52 -16.63 4.44 -8.56
CA ALA A 52 -16.66 3.85 -7.23
C ALA A 52 -16.74 2.32 -7.37
N LEU A 53 -15.75 1.60 -6.86
CA LEU A 53 -15.76 0.14 -6.81
C LEU A 53 -15.44 -0.38 -5.40
N SER A 54 -15.90 -1.61 -5.15
CA SER A 54 -16.16 -2.18 -3.82
C SER A 54 -14.99 -2.22 -2.85
N THR A 55 -15.31 -2.05 -1.57
CA THR A 55 -14.43 -2.01 -0.38
C THR A 55 -13.70 -3.32 -0.03
N ALA A 56 -13.90 -4.41 -0.80
CA ALA A 56 -13.33 -5.71 -0.50
C ALA A 56 -12.17 -6.02 -1.44
N MET A 57 -10.94 -6.08 -0.90
CA MET A 57 -9.78 -6.57 -1.66
C MET A 57 -9.98 -8.04 -2.02
N ASP A 58 -10.00 -8.34 -3.30
CA ASP A 58 -9.96 -9.70 -3.85
C ASP A 58 -8.48 -10.17 -3.92
N PRO A 59 -8.19 -11.46 -3.73
CA PRO A 59 -6.90 -12.06 -4.09
C PRO A 59 -6.29 -11.58 -5.43
N ARG A 60 -7.13 -11.25 -6.43
CA ARG A 60 -6.71 -10.69 -7.71
C ARG A 60 -6.04 -9.31 -7.60
N ASP A 61 -6.43 -8.51 -6.62
CA ASP A 61 -5.85 -7.19 -6.38
C ASP A 61 -4.42 -7.30 -5.85
N TYR A 62 -4.13 -8.34 -5.06
CA TYR A 62 -2.77 -8.63 -4.61
C TYR A 62 -1.85 -9.01 -5.77
N GLY A 63 -2.37 -9.64 -6.82
CA GLY A 63 -1.62 -9.95 -8.03
C GLY A 63 -1.18 -8.68 -8.78
N ILE A 64 -2.08 -7.71 -8.93
CA ILE A 64 -1.74 -6.41 -9.51
C ILE A 64 -0.72 -5.68 -8.65
N GLY A 65 -0.91 -5.67 -7.33
CA GLY A 65 0.05 -5.04 -6.43
C GLY A 65 1.45 -5.67 -6.48
N ALA A 66 1.52 -6.99 -6.59
CA ALA A 66 2.77 -7.72 -6.77
C ALA A 66 3.46 -7.38 -8.11
N GLN A 67 2.71 -7.27 -9.21
CA GLN A 67 3.26 -6.85 -10.50
C GLN A 67 3.83 -5.43 -10.46
N ILE A 68 3.14 -4.49 -9.80
CA ILE A 68 3.61 -3.11 -9.65
C ILE A 68 4.92 -3.08 -8.87
N LEU A 69 5.00 -3.76 -7.72
CA LEU A 69 6.22 -3.83 -6.91
C LEU A 69 7.39 -4.43 -7.70
N HIS A 70 7.15 -5.52 -8.44
CA HIS A 70 8.13 -6.14 -9.33
C HIS A 70 8.64 -5.13 -10.39
N HIS A 71 7.74 -4.37 -11.02
CA HIS A 71 8.08 -3.39 -12.05
C HIS A 71 8.88 -2.21 -11.49
N LEU A 72 8.60 -1.79 -10.26
CA LEU A 72 9.38 -0.78 -9.53
C LEU A 72 10.77 -1.29 -9.08
N GLY A 73 11.10 -2.56 -9.36
CA GLY A 73 12.38 -3.16 -9.01
C GLY A 73 12.43 -3.69 -7.57
N VAL A 74 11.30 -3.69 -6.84
CA VAL A 74 11.22 -4.29 -5.50
C VAL A 74 11.33 -5.81 -5.64
N ARG A 75 12.20 -6.40 -4.82
CA ARG A 75 12.43 -7.86 -4.75
C ARG A 75 12.31 -8.37 -3.33
N ARG A 76 12.85 -7.62 -2.38
CA ARG A 76 12.87 -7.93 -0.96
C ARG A 76 12.33 -6.72 -0.22
N MET A 77 11.38 -6.93 0.68
CA MET A 77 10.72 -5.81 1.37
C MET A 77 10.38 -6.14 2.81
N ARG A 78 10.36 -5.09 3.64
CA ARG A 78 9.73 -5.12 4.96
C ARG A 78 8.28 -4.68 4.78
N LEU A 79 7.35 -5.56 5.11
CA LEU A 79 5.93 -5.31 4.90
C LEU A 79 5.28 -4.77 6.18
N ILE A 80 4.73 -3.56 6.11
CA ILE A 80 3.90 -3.02 7.18
C ILE A 80 2.51 -3.67 7.10
N THR A 81 2.11 -4.45 8.11
CA THR A 81 0.83 -5.16 8.14
C THR A 81 0.31 -5.43 9.56
N SER A 82 -1.00 -5.26 9.77
CA SER A 82 -1.71 -5.69 10.98
C SER A 82 -2.17 -7.15 10.91
N SER A 83 -2.08 -7.80 9.75
CA SER A 83 -2.49 -9.18 9.53
C SER A 83 -1.32 -10.15 9.48
N ASP A 84 -1.45 -11.27 10.17
CA ASP A 84 -0.51 -12.40 10.11
C ASP A 84 -0.85 -13.40 8.99
N ARG A 85 -1.81 -13.04 8.11
CA ARG A 85 -2.22 -13.89 6.99
C ARG A 85 -1.04 -14.11 6.04
N HIS A 86 -0.86 -15.36 5.62
CA HIS A 86 0.09 -15.71 4.58
C HIS A 86 -0.33 -15.06 3.25
N ILE A 87 0.54 -14.24 2.67
CA ILE A 87 0.31 -13.56 1.38
C ILE A 87 0.91 -14.42 0.28
N SER A 88 0.17 -15.47 -0.10
CA SER A 88 0.62 -16.42 -1.14
C SER A 88 0.82 -15.77 -2.51
N ALA A 89 0.20 -14.62 -2.77
CA ALA A 89 0.27 -13.90 -4.04
C ALA A 89 1.68 -13.37 -4.37
N LEU A 90 2.57 -13.20 -3.39
CA LEU A 90 3.89 -12.59 -3.63
C LEU A 90 4.91 -13.57 -4.23
N GLY A 91 4.80 -14.86 -3.90
CA GLY A 91 5.77 -15.88 -4.31
C GLY A 91 5.84 -16.11 -5.83
N GLY A 92 4.77 -15.80 -6.57
CA GLY A 92 4.73 -15.91 -8.04
C GLY A 92 5.37 -14.74 -8.78
N HIS A 93 5.83 -13.70 -8.09
CA HIS A 93 6.31 -12.45 -8.69
C HIS A 93 7.76 -12.09 -8.32
N ASP A 94 8.55 -13.05 -7.83
CA ASP A 94 9.91 -12.83 -7.31
C ASP A 94 9.94 -11.74 -6.21
N LEU A 95 8.95 -11.79 -5.32
CA LEU A 95 8.83 -10.90 -4.16
C LEU A 95 8.98 -11.68 -2.85
N GLU A 96 9.90 -11.23 -2.01
CA GLU A 96 10.21 -11.80 -0.71
C GLU A 96 9.88 -10.80 0.40
N VAL A 97 9.07 -11.22 1.37
CA VAL A 97 8.86 -10.47 2.62
C VAL A 97 9.94 -10.89 3.60
N VAL A 98 10.95 -10.05 3.79
CA VAL A 98 12.08 -10.34 4.69
C VAL A 98 11.75 -10.03 6.15
N GLU A 99 10.77 -9.16 6.37
CA GLU A 99 10.31 -8.75 7.70
C GLU A 99 8.84 -8.31 7.64
N ARG A 100 8.07 -8.60 8.71
CA ARG A 100 6.75 -8.00 8.92
C ARG A 100 6.85 -6.98 10.04
N VAL A 101 6.49 -5.74 9.74
CA VAL A 101 6.52 -4.61 10.67
C VAL A 101 5.08 -4.27 11.05
N ARG A 102 4.83 -3.96 12.33
CA ARG A 102 3.52 -3.48 12.75
C ARG A 102 3.38 -1.99 12.42
N PRO A 103 2.22 -1.55 11.90
CA PRO A 103 1.98 -0.13 11.73
C PRO A 103 2.00 0.57 13.09
N ASP A 104 2.59 1.77 13.11
CA ASP A 104 2.60 2.60 14.30
C ASP A 104 1.16 2.90 14.73
N GLN A 105 0.88 2.61 15.99
CA GLN A 105 -0.32 3.08 16.64
C GLN A 105 -0.03 4.53 17.00
N GLY A 106 -0.33 5.48 16.11
CA GLY A 106 -0.19 6.90 16.40
C GLY A 106 -0.78 7.20 17.79
N GLY A 107 0.02 7.80 18.67
CA GLY A 107 -0.42 8.29 19.97
C GLY A 107 -1.19 9.59 19.85
#